data_AF-J3AV03-F1
#
_entry.id   AF-J3AV03-F1
#
_cell.length_a   1.000
_cell.length_b   1.000
_cell.length_c   1.000
_cell.angle_alpha   90.00
_cell.angle_beta   90.00
_cell.angle_gamma   90.00
#
_symmetry.space_group_name_H-M   'P 1'
#
loop_
_entity.id
_entity.type
_entity.pdbx_description
1 polymer ?
#
loop_
_entity_poly.entity_id
_entity_poly.type
_entity_poly.pdbx_seq_one_letter_code
_entity_poly.pdbx_strand_id
1 'polypeptide(L)'
;MLDASIEGLFLGLARAEDSVSRLDARAQTCPFAEGWAARVDFAEANAWGWVSGEIVDMEDLVLHDAQMDARLPDQALRATYGLVRARRKARGVGAELQTAAGAAWLAGYRSDPPHLPLAPAEPDADVRDVAAEARDLLSELAHQLRALGRGETADPLDAVEEWIAWTHRLPESAPALLRAAAALEGWRLVNPLPRQNYVGGVMVAQSLRVSGRTRSSLLGLETPRRTHLQPPRGFMAPAIVRLTYWLKIMAVGAEAGLAEMRRLELARQVVLRRIGGRRAHDRSADLLDLLLARPLVSAPMAAEHLGVAGHSARRLLSSMGASLMEVSGRSRYRAWRL
;
A
#
# COMPACT_ATOMS: atom_id res chain seq x y z
N MET A 1 -30.71 21.45 -7.82
CA MET A 1 -29.26 21.72 -7.70
C MET A 1 -28.68 20.68 -6.76
N LEU A 2 -27.69 19.91 -7.20
CA LEU A 2 -26.93 19.02 -6.32
C LEU A 2 -26.08 19.88 -5.37
N ASP A 3 -25.99 19.49 -4.10
CA ASP A 3 -25.08 20.11 -3.13
C ASP A 3 -23.63 19.99 -3.63
N ALA A 4 -22.84 21.07 -3.55
CA ALA A 4 -21.44 21.10 -3.98
C ALA A 4 -20.58 20.00 -3.32
N SER A 5 -20.95 19.57 -2.11
CA SER A 5 -20.30 18.45 -1.41
C SER A 5 -20.52 17.11 -2.13
N ILE A 6 -21.71 16.90 -2.69
CA ILE A 6 -22.09 15.69 -3.43
C ILE A 6 -21.39 15.70 -4.79
N GLU A 7 -21.34 16.84 -5.47
CA GLU A 7 -20.61 16.98 -6.73
C GLU A 7 -19.11 16.68 -6.55
N GLY A 8 -18.51 17.21 -5.48
CA GLY A 8 -17.12 16.91 -5.12
C GLY A 8 -16.88 15.43 -4.83
N LEU A 9 -17.84 14.74 -4.21
CA LEU A 9 -17.76 13.29 -3.98
C LEU A 9 -17.77 12.52 -5.30
N PHE A 10 -18.70 12.81 -6.22
CA PHE A 10 -18.77 12.13 -7.52
C PHE A 10 -17.53 12.37 -8.36
N LEU A 11 -17.01 13.60 -8.38
CA LEU A 11 -15.77 13.90 -9.07
C LEU A 11 -14.57 13.15 -8.44
N GLY A 12 -14.52 13.10 -7.11
CA GLY A 12 -13.52 12.33 -6.37
C GLY A 12 -13.59 10.84 -6.69
N LEU A 13 -14.80 10.29 -6.77
CA LEU A 13 -15.04 8.89 -7.13
C LEU A 13 -14.59 8.62 -8.57
N ALA A 14 -15.03 9.43 -9.54
CA ALA A 14 -14.65 9.26 -10.94
C ALA A 14 -13.12 9.28 -11.14
N ARG A 15 -12.42 10.20 -10.47
CA ARG A 15 -10.95 10.26 -10.51
C ARG A 15 -10.30 9.03 -9.87
N ALA A 16 -10.83 8.58 -8.73
CA ALA A 16 -10.33 7.37 -8.08
C ALA A 16 -10.51 6.14 -8.98
N GLU A 17 -11.68 5.99 -9.60
CA GLU A 17 -11.98 4.89 -10.52
C GLU A 17 -11.02 4.90 -11.74
N ASP A 18 -10.78 6.05 -12.39
CA ASP A 18 -9.81 6.15 -13.49
C ASP A 18 -8.39 5.79 -13.04
N SER A 19 -7.88 6.47 -12.01
CA SER A 19 -6.49 6.32 -11.56
C SER A 19 -6.20 4.90 -11.07
N VAL A 20 -7.12 4.28 -10.32
CA VAL A 20 -6.97 2.90 -9.82
C VAL A 20 -7.01 1.90 -10.99
N SER A 21 -7.91 2.06 -11.96
CA SER A 21 -7.95 1.18 -13.14
C SER A 21 -6.67 1.23 -13.94
N ARG A 22 -6.15 2.44 -14.18
CA ARG A 22 -4.92 2.65 -14.94
C ARG A 22 -3.71 2.08 -14.22
N LEU A 23 -3.65 2.22 -12.89
CA LEU A 23 -2.63 1.57 -12.09
C LEU A 23 -2.68 0.06 -12.28
N ASP A 24 -3.85 -0.55 -12.11
CA ASP A 24 -3.96 -2.01 -12.15
C ASP A 24 -3.63 -2.58 -13.53
N ALA A 25 -4.14 -1.96 -14.60
CA ALA A 25 -3.82 -2.33 -15.98
C ALA A 25 -2.32 -2.18 -16.28
N ARG A 26 -1.66 -1.13 -15.76
CA ARG A 26 -0.22 -0.96 -15.93
C ARG A 26 0.58 -1.97 -15.10
N ALA A 27 0.14 -2.26 -13.88
CA ALA A 27 0.76 -3.26 -13.00
C ALA A 27 0.77 -4.64 -13.66
N GLN A 28 -0.33 -5.03 -14.31
CA GLN A 28 -0.46 -6.29 -15.02
C GLN A 28 0.56 -6.47 -16.15
N THR A 29 0.98 -5.39 -16.79
CA THR A 29 1.90 -5.39 -17.95
C THR A 29 3.32 -4.93 -17.58
N CYS A 30 3.61 -4.71 -16.30
CA CYS A 30 4.88 -4.17 -15.85
C CYS A 30 5.93 -5.30 -15.74
N PRO A 31 7.05 -5.24 -16.51
CA PRO A 31 8.07 -6.31 -16.49
C PRO A 31 8.85 -6.40 -15.17
N PHE A 32 8.77 -5.37 -14.32
CA PHE A 32 9.38 -5.31 -12.99
C PHE A 32 8.32 -5.05 -11.91
N ALA A 33 7.11 -5.62 -12.07
CA ALA A 33 5.99 -5.43 -11.15
C ALA A 33 6.35 -5.75 -9.70
N GLU A 34 7.08 -6.84 -9.44
CA GLU A 34 7.48 -7.22 -8.08
C GLU A 34 8.38 -6.17 -7.43
N GLY A 35 9.37 -5.67 -8.17
CA GLY A 35 10.30 -4.66 -7.69
C GLY A 35 9.68 -3.28 -7.50
N TRP A 36 8.75 -2.90 -8.38
CA TRP A 36 7.88 -1.74 -8.17
C TRP A 36 7.07 -1.91 -6.89
N ALA A 37 6.42 -3.05 -6.73
CA ALA A 37 5.54 -3.29 -5.62
C ALA A 37 6.32 -3.36 -4.29
N ALA A 38 7.55 -3.90 -4.29
CA ALA A 38 8.44 -3.83 -3.13
C ALA A 38 8.72 -2.38 -2.70
N ARG A 39 9.00 -1.48 -3.65
CA ARG A 39 9.20 -0.04 -3.36
C ARG A 39 7.97 0.61 -2.76
N VAL A 40 6.78 0.28 -3.29
CA VAL A 40 5.52 0.75 -2.71
C VAL A 40 5.42 0.29 -1.26
N ASP A 41 5.75 -0.96 -0.93
CA ASP A 41 5.68 -1.44 0.47
C ASP A 41 6.57 -0.65 1.42
N PHE A 42 7.82 -0.34 1.02
CA PHE A 42 8.73 0.46 1.84
C PHE A 42 8.32 1.94 1.89
N ALA A 43 7.79 2.51 0.80
CA ALA A 43 7.28 3.88 0.78
C ALA A 43 6.06 4.02 1.69
N GLU A 44 5.15 3.06 1.67
CA GLU A 44 3.97 2.99 2.54
C GLU A 44 4.37 2.85 4.01
N ALA A 45 5.29 1.94 4.32
CA ALA A 45 5.83 1.77 5.66
C ALA A 45 6.48 3.06 6.19
N ASN A 46 7.40 3.64 5.42
CA ASN A 46 8.03 4.92 5.77
C ASN A 46 6.96 6.00 6.00
N ALA A 47 5.99 6.13 5.09
CA ALA A 47 4.95 7.13 5.19
C ALA A 47 4.06 6.96 6.44
N TRP A 48 3.69 5.73 6.74
CA TRP A 48 2.95 5.38 7.95
C TRP A 48 3.71 5.74 9.22
N GLY A 49 5.01 5.44 9.27
CA GLY A 49 5.87 5.76 10.41
C GLY A 49 5.87 7.26 10.70
N TRP A 50 6.01 8.09 9.66
CA TRP A 50 5.90 9.54 9.77
C TRP A 50 4.53 10.01 10.29
N VAL A 51 3.43 9.45 9.77
CA VAL A 51 2.07 9.80 10.19
C VAL A 51 1.78 9.37 11.64
N SER A 52 2.38 8.27 12.08
CA SER A 52 2.17 7.67 13.41
C SER A 52 3.15 8.15 14.47
N GLY A 53 4.15 8.97 14.10
CA GLY A 53 5.20 9.47 14.99
C GLY A 53 6.41 8.54 15.16
N GLU A 54 6.43 7.40 14.47
CA GLU A 54 7.53 6.42 14.43
C GLU A 54 8.48 6.77 13.26
N ILE A 55 9.22 7.87 13.37
CA ILE A 55 10.09 8.37 12.28
C ILE A 55 11.26 7.40 12.06
N VAL A 56 11.24 6.72 10.92
CA VAL A 56 12.28 5.76 10.51
C VAL A 56 12.71 6.08 9.09
N ASP A 57 14.02 6.11 8.86
CA ASP A 57 14.61 6.29 7.53
C ASP A 57 14.30 5.08 6.62
N MET A 58 14.05 5.33 5.33
CA MET A 58 13.71 4.26 4.38
C MET A 58 14.88 3.27 4.23
N GLU A 59 16.10 3.76 4.33
CA GLU A 59 17.33 2.97 4.23
C GLU A 59 17.43 1.97 5.38
N ASP A 60 17.09 2.39 6.61
CA ASP A 60 17.10 1.52 7.78
C ASP A 60 16.03 0.43 7.65
N LEU A 61 14.84 0.72 7.07
CA LEU A 61 13.83 -0.31 6.77
C LEU A 61 14.34 -1.36 5.77
N VAL A 62 15.01 -0.94 4.70
CA VAL A 62 15.52 -1.87 3.67
C VAL A 62 16.71 -2.68 4.19
N LEU A 63 17.60 -2.06 4.98
CA LEU A 63 18.72 -2.78 5.60
C LEU A 63 18.22 -3.78 6.65
N HIS A 64 17.19 -3.44 7.41
CA HIS A 64 16.55 -4.35 8.35
C HIS A 64 15.95 -5.56 7.64
N ASP A 65 15.25 -5.35 6.51
CA ASP A 65 14.71 -6.41 5.66
C ASP A 65 15.80 -7.37 5.16
N ALA A 66 16.98 -6.84 4.87
CA ALA A 66 18.14 -7.59 4.41
C ALA A 66 18.96 -8.23 5.56
N GLN A 67 18.52 -8.13 6.82
CA GLN A 67 19.28 -8.55 8.00
C GLN A 67 20.66 -7.87 8.12
N MET A 68 20.78 -6.66 7.58
CA MET A 68 22.00 -5.84 7.56
C MET A 68 21.93 -4.67 8.54
N ASP A 69 21.21 -4.86 9.65
CA ASP A 69 20.98 -3.83 10.65
C ASP A 69 22.27 -3.16 11.13
N ALA A 70 22.26 -1.82 11.16
CA ALA A 70 23.42 -1.09 11.61
C ALA A 70 23.59 -1.14 13.15
N ARG A 71 22.47 -1.27 13.85
CA ARG A 71 22.31 -1.27 15.30
C ARG A 71 21.17 -2.23 15.65
N LEU A 72 21.06 -2.62 16.91
CA LEU A 72 19.92 -3.40 17.36
C LEU A 72 18.61 -2.67 16.98
N PRO A 73 17.65 -3.33 16.32
CA PRO A 73 16.42 -2.66 15.90
C PRO A 73 15.66 -2.15 17.13
N ASP A 74 15.14 -0.93 17.05
CA ASP A 74 14.32 -0.34 18.10
C ASP A 74 12.82 -0.62 17.87
N GLN A 75 11.97 -0.06 18.73
CA GLN A 75 10.52 -0.22 18.60
C GLN A 75 9.97 0.45 17.35
N ALA A 76 10.46 1.64 16.99
CA ALA A 76 10.00 2.40 15.84
C ALA A 76 10.27 1.65 14.54
N LEU A 77 11.50 1.13 14.37
CA LEU A 77 11.88 0.33 13.21
C LEU A 77 11.03 -0.94 13.11
N ARG A 78 10.84 -1.67 14.22
CA ARG A 78 10.00 -2.89 14.23
C ARG A 78 8.53 -2.60 13.92
N ALA A 79 7.97 -1.53 14.47
CA ALA A 79 6.59 -1.14 14.25
C ALA A 79 6.37 -0.75 12.78
N THR A 80 7.23 0.12 12.24
CA THR A 80 7.19 0.60 10.86
C THR A 80 7.41 -0.52 9.85
N TYR A 81 8.40 -1.40 10.09
CA TYR A 81 8.63 -2.58 9.26
C TYR A 81 7.47 -3.61 9.34
N GLY A 82 6.65 -3.55 10.40
CA GLY A 82 5.39 -4.30 10.49
C GLY A 82 4.49 -4.12 9.27
N LEU A 83 4.39 -2.90 8.72
CA LEU A 83 3.60 -2.62 7.52
C LEU A 83 4.20 -3.27 6.26
N VAL A 84 5.53 -3.30 6.11
CA VAL A 84 6.18 -4.02 4.99
C VAL A 84 5.78 -5.50 5.03
N ARG A 85 5.85 -6.12 6.21
CA ARG A 85 5.45 -7.53 6.39
C ARG A 85 3.96 -7.74 6.11
N ALA A 86 3.09 -6.87 6.63
CA ALA A 86 1.65 -6.96 6.42
C ALA A 86 1.27 -6.87 4.93
N ARG A 87 1.89 -5.95 4.18
CA ARG A 87 1.63 -5.81 2.74
C ARG A 87 2.11 -7.02 1.94
N ARG A 88 3.28 -7.59 2.26
CA ARG A 88 3.76 -8.83 1.63
C ARG A 88 2.86 -10.02 1.92
N LYS A 89 2.45 -10.18 3.20
CA LYS A 89 1.44 -11.17 3.63
C LYS A 89 0.15 -11.04 2.81
N ALA A 90 -0.35 -9.83 2.63
CA ALA A 90 -1.59 -9.58 1.89
C ALA A 90 -1.52 -9.88 0.39
N ARG A 91 -0.34 -9.92 -0.21
CA ARG A 91 -0.22 -10.31 -1.62
C ARG A 91 -0.47 -11.79 -1.86
N GLY A 92 -0.05 -12.64 -0.91
CA GLY A 92 -0.13 -14.10 -1.02
C GLY A 92 -1.40 -14.72 -0.44
N VAL A 93 -2.23 -13.95 0.26
CA VAL A 93 -3.48 -14.42 0.89
C VAL A 93 -4.65 -13.63 0.32
N GLY A 94 -5.84 -14.24 0.24
CA GLY A 94 -7.04 -13.74 -0.43
C GLY A 94 -8.09 -13.18 0.54
N ALA A 95 -9.28 -13.79 0.51
CA ALA A 95 -10.42 -13.42 1.34
C ALA A 95 -10.26 -13.86 2.80
N GLU A 96 -9.32 -14.77 3.12
CA GLU A 96 -9.00 -15.20 4.48
C GLU A 96 -8.55 -14.01 5.37
N LEU A 97 -8.04 -12.94 4.75
CA LEU A 97 -7.68 -11.71 5.45
C LEU A 97 -8.86 -10.89 5.95
N GLN A 98 -10.08 -11.14 5.47
CA GLN A 98 -11.29 -10.43 5.88
C GLN A 98 -11.89 -11.08 7.15
N THR A 99 -11.04 -11.39 8.13
CA THR A 99 -11.38 -11.99 9.42
C THR A 99 -10.57 -11.33 10.53
N ALA A 100 -11.02 -11.37 11.80
CA ALA A 100 -10.22 -10.86 12.91
C ALA A 100 -8.91 -11.63 13.10
N ALA A 101 -8.95 -12.94 12.81
CA ALA A 101 -7.74 -13.74 12.69
C ALA A 101 -6.79 -13.11 11.65
N GLY A 102 -7.28 -12.81 10.45
CA GLY A 102 -6.53 -12.13 9.39
C GLY A 102 -5.88 -10.83 9.87
N ALA A 103 -6.64 -9.99 10.57
CA ALA A 103 -6.12 -8.77 11.18
C ALA A 103 -5.02 -9.04 12.23
N ALA A 104 -5.21 -10.01 13.12
CA ALA A 104 -4.21 -10.43 14.11
C ALA A 104 -2.90 -10.90 13.45
N TRP A 105 -3.01 -11.62 12.32
CA TRP A 105 -1.84 -12.08 11.57
C TRP A 105 -1.11 -10.94 10.86
N LEU A 106 -1.84 -9.97 10.29
CA LEU A 106 -1.27 -8.77 9.71
C LEU A 106 -0.61 -7.88 10.77
N ALA A 107 -1.21 -7.77 11.95
CA ALA A 107 -0.67 -7.03 13.10
C ALA A 107 0.56 -7.70 13.73
N GLY A 108 0.78 -8.99 13.45
CA GLY A 108 1.86 -9.78 14.02
C GLY A 108 1.58 -10.33 15.42
N TYR A 109 0.31 -10.31 15.86
CA TYR A 109 -0.14 -10.97 17.10
C TYR A 109 -0.24 -12.49 16.93
N ARG A 110 -0.20 -12.96 15.69
CA ARG A 110 -0.29 -14.38 15.31
C ARG A 110 0.76 -14.75 14.27
N SER A 111 1.29 -15.97 14.38
CA SER A 111 2.27 -16.54 13.44
C SER A 111 1.60 -17.24 12.25
N ASP A 112 0.58 -18.05 12.51
CA ASP A 112 -0.08 -18.87 11.49
C ASP A 112 -0.99 -18.05 10.57
N PRO A 113 -1.01 -18.33 9.26
CA PRO A 113 -1.91 -17.65 8.32
C PRO A 113 -3.38 -17.91 8.68
N PRO A 114 -4.30 -16.98 8.37
CA PRO A 114 -5.73 -17.24 8.50
C PRO A 114 -6.17 -18.33 7.52
N HIS A 115 -7.20 -19.06 7.93
CA HIS A 115 -7.97 -19.94 7.07
C HIS A 115 -9.39 -19.41 7.03
N LEU A 116 -10.03 -19.47 5.86
CA LEU A 116 -11.46 -19.21 5.77
C LEU A 116 -12.20 -20.34 6.49
N PRO A 117 -13.10 -20.04 7.44
CA PRO A 117 -14.10 -21.03 7.82
C PRO A 117 -14.96 -21.37 6.57
N LEU A 118 -15.32 -22.64 6.41
CA LEU A 118 -16.23 -23.08 5.35
C LEU A 118 -17.59 -22.39 5.56
N ALA A 119 -17.93 -21.42 4.72
CA ALA A 119 -19.25 -20.77 4.69
C ALA A 119 -20.01 -21.17 3.40
N PRO A 120 -21.34 -21.35 3.44
CA PRO A 120 -22.14 -21.72 2.28
C PRO A 120 -22.26 -20.56 1.28
N ALA A 121 -22.43 -20.90 0.00
CA ALA A 121 -22.61 -19.94 -1.08
C ALA A 121 -24.02 -19.32 -1.04
N GLU A 122 -24.10 -18.00 -1.15
CA GLU A 122 -25.36 -17.28 -1.45
C GLU A 122 -25.41 -16.87 -2.93
N PRO A 123 -26.62 -16.84 -3.54
CA PRO A 123 -26.79 -16.67 -4.98
C PRO A 123 -26.82 -15.20 -5.45
N ASP A 124 -26.62 -15.05 -6.76
CA ASP A 124 -26.44 -13.79 -7.51
C ASP A 124 -27.60 -12.78 -7.39
N ALA A 125 -27.22 -11.49 -7.36
CA ALA A 125 -28.14 -10.34 -7.31
C ALA A 125 -28.39 -9.69 -8.69
N ASP A 126 -29.64 -9.30 -8.92
CA ASP A 126 -30.20 -8.66 -10.13
C ASP A 126 -29.79 -7.17 -10.25
N VAL A 127 -29.66 -6.65 -11.48
CA VAL A 127 -29.15 -5.29 -11.78
C VAL A 127 -30.31 -4.34 -12.13
N ARG A 128 -30.49 -3.23 -11.40
CA ARG A 128 -31.50 -2.17 -11.69
C ARG A 128 -31.02 -0.72 -11.39
N ASP A 129 -31.89 0.25 -11.68
CA ASP A 129 -31.72 1.60 -12.27
C ASP A 129 -31.11 2.73 -11.39
N VAL A 130 -30.22 3.56 -11.98
CA VAL A 130 -29.03 4.13 -11.32
C VAL A 130 -29.18 5.58 -10.78
N ALA A 131 -30.16 6.36 -11.24
CA ALA A 131 -30.14 7.82 -11.01
C ALA A 131 -30.90 8.32 -9.75
N ALA A 132 -31.95 7.62 -9.31
CA ALA A 132 -32.71 7.98 -8.10
C ALA A 132 -32.10 7.39 -6.82
N GLU A 133 -31.42 6.24 -6.94
CA GLU A 133 -30.78 5.49 -5.86
C GLU A 133 -29.58 6.21 -5.24
N ALA A 134 -28.85 7.03 -6.01
CA ALA A 134 -27.59 7.60 -5.54
C ALA A 134 -27.73 8.54 -4.33
N ARG A 135 -28.84 9.29 -4.20
CA ARG A 135 -29.08 10.13 -3.00
C ARG A 135 -29.49 9.29 -1.79
N ASP A 136 -30.23 8.22 -2.01
CA ASP A 136 -30.65 7.29 -0.97
C ASP A 136 -29.44 6.52 -0.43
N LEU A 137 -28.57 6.06 -1.34
CA LEU A 137 -27.30 5.41 -1.05
C LEU A 137 -26.37 6.29 -0.19
N LEU A 138 -26.21 7.57 -0.55
CA LEU A 138 -25.34 8.48 0.21
C LEU A 138 -25.92 8.79 1.60
N SER A 139 -27.24 8.93 1.69
CA SER A 139 -27.94 9.07 2.97
C SER A 139 -27.73 7.85 3.87
N GLU A 140 -27.84 6.65 3.30
CA GLU A 140 -27.62 5.37 3.98
C GLU A 140 -26.17 5.24 4.45
N LEU A 141 -25.18 5.46 3.57
CA LEU A 141 -23.76 5.44 3.95
C LEU A 141 -23.44 6.46 5.05
N ALA A 142 -24.01 7.67 4.96
CA ALA A 142 -23.83 8.69 5.97
C ALA A 142 -24.52 8.30 7.29
N HIS A 143 -25.66 7.60 7.25
CA HIS A 143 -26.33 7.06 8.42
C HIS A 143 -25.49 5.97 9.09
N GLN A 144 -25.01 4.99 8.34
CA GLN A 144 -24.12 3.93 8.83
C GLN A 144 -22.86 4.50 9.50
N LEU A 145 -22.21 5.50 8.90
CA LEU A 145 -21.02 6.16 9.46
C LEU A 145 -21.31 7.03 10.69
N ARG A 146 -22.55 7.54 10.86
CA ARG A 146 -22.95 8.28 12.07
C ARG A 146 -23.31 7.34 13.21
N ALA A 147 -23.92 6.19 12.89
CA ALA A 147 -24.25 5.15 13.86
C ALA A 147 -22.99 4.44 14.40
N LEU A 148 -21.90 4.46 13.63
CA LEU A 148 -20.61 3.91 14.07
C LEU A 148 -20.00 4.79 15.18
N GLY A 149 -20.14 4.34 16.43
CA GLY A 149 -19.45 4.90 17.59
C GLY A 149 -17.94 4.63 17.55
N ARG A 150 -17.18 5.34 18.42
CA ARG A 150 -15.81 4.88 18.74
C ARG A 150 -15.92 3.50 19.36
N GLY A 151 -14.99 2.59 19.05
CA GLY A 151 -14.99 1.25 19.63
C GLY A 151 -15.02 1.33 21.16
N GLU A 152 -16.14 0.94 21.76
CA GLU A 152 -16.31 0.77 23.21
C GLU A 152 -15.86 -0.64 23.64
N THR A 153 -15.57 -1.50 22.67
CA THR A 153 -15.08 -2.86 22.83
C THR A 153 -13.70 -2.86 23.48
N ALA A 154 -13.59 -3.50 24.64
CA ALA A 154 -12.33 -3.59 25.40
C ALA A 154 -11.31 -4.51 24.72
N ASP A 155 -11.76 -5.53 24.00
CA ASP A 155 -10.90 -6.43 23.23
C ASP A 155 -10.67 -5.91 21.80
N PRO A 156 -9.41 -5.73 21.36
CA PRO A 156 -9.09 -5.27 20.02
C PRO A 156 -9.58 -6.18 18.88
N LEU A 157 -9.65 -7.51 19.07
CA LEU A 157 -10.05 -8.42 18.01
C LEU A 157 -11.56 -8.47 17.87
N ASP A 158 -12.31 -8.44 18.97
CA ASP A 158 -13.76 -8.26 18.94
C ASP A 158 -14.14 -6.96 18.20
N ALA A 159 -13.42 -5.86 18.46
CA ALA A 159 -13.62 -4.60 17.74
C ALA A 159 -13.33 -4.70 16.24
N VAL A 160 -12.38 -5.57 15.83
CA VAL A 160 -12.15 -5.88 14.41
C VAL A 160 -13.33 -6.69 13.84
N GLU A 161 -13.86 -7.68 14.55
CA GLU A 161 -15.01 -8.46 14.11
C GLU A 161 -16.24 -7.58 13.92
N GLU A 162 -16.51 -6.68 14.86
CA GLU A 162 -17.59 -5.68 14.76
C GLU A 162 -17.42 -4.79 13.53
N TRP A 163 -16.20 -4.31 13.27
CA TRP A 163 -15.90 -3.52 12.07
C TRP A 163 -16.10 -4.34 10.79
N ILE A 164 -15.63 -5.59 10.72
CA ILE A 164 -15.83 -6.46 9.56
C ILE A 164 -17.32 -6.69 9.32
N ALA A 165 -18.07 -7.10 10.36
CA ALA A 165 -19.51 -7.30 10.28
C ALA A 165 -20.25 -6.04 9.83
N TRP A 166 -19.78 -4.85 10.26
CA TRP A 166 -20.29 -3.58 9.76
C TRP A 166 -19.97 -3.34 8.29
N THR A 167 -18.76 -3.66 7.81
CA THR A 167 -18.42 -3.51 6.38
C THR A 167 -19.29 -4.38 5.47
N HIS A 168 -19.72 -5.56 5.93
CA HIS A 168 -20.65 -6.43 5.19
C HIS A 168 -22.08 -5.85 5.09
N ARG A 169 -22.45 -4.91 5.97
CA ARG A 169 -23.74 -4.21 5.89
C ARG A 169 -23.72 -2.99 4.97
N LEU A 170 -22.56 -2.63 4.40
CA LEU A 170 -22.49 -1.52 3.45
C LEU A 170 -23.27 -1.88 2.18
N PRO A 171 -24.02 -0.93 1.58
CA PRO A 171 -24.88 -1.23 0.44
C PRO A 171 -24.12 -1.86 -0.75
N GLU A 172 -24.62 -2.97 -1.25
CA GLU A 172 -24.01 -3.69 -2.37
C GLU A 172 -24.07 -2.89 -3.70
N SER A 173 -25.06 -2.01 -3.83
CA SER A 173 -25.18 -1.07 -4.96
C SER A 173 -24.10 0.01 -4.96
N ALA A 174 -23.39 0.24 -3.84
CA ALA A 174 -22.32 1.23 -3.79
C ALA A 174 -21.09 0.78 -4.60
N PRO A 175 -20.49 1.68 -5.41
CA PRO A 175 -19.23 1.38 -6.08
C PRO A 175 -18.14 0.90 -5.13
N ALA A 176 -17.31 -0.05 -5.57
CA ALA A 176 -16.31 -0.69 -4.71
C ALA A 176 -15.35 0.30 -4.04
N LEU A 177 -14.93 1.36 -4.75
CA LEU A 177 -14.08 2.41 -4.16
C LEU A 177 -14.83 3.28 -3.15
N LEU A 178 -16.14 3.46 -3.29
CA LEU A 178 -16.95 4.17 -2.28
C LEU A 178 -17.12 3.33 -1.02
N ARG A 179 -17.36 2.01 -1.16
CA ARG A 179 -17.35 1.08 -0.01
C ARG A 179 -15.99 1.04 0.66
N ALA A 180 -14.90 1.00 -0.10
CA ALA A 180 -13.53 1.06 0.45
C ALA A 180 -13.28 2.37 1.21
N ALA A 181 -13.74 3.52 0.68
CA ALA A 181 -13.67 4.80 1.39
C ALA A 181 -14.44 4.77 2.72
N ALA A 182 -15.65 4.19 2.73
CA ALA A 182 -16.43 4.01 3.95
C ALA A 182 -15.73 3.07 4.94
N ALA A 183 -15.17 1.95 4.47
CA ALA A 183 -14.46 0.98 5.29
C ALA A 183 -13.22 1.60 5.97
N LEU A 184 -12.42 2.40 5.24
CA LEU A 184 -11.28 3.14 5.78
C LEU A 184 -11.71 4.17 6.83
N GLU A 185 -12.81 4.88 6.56
CA GLU A 185 -13.36 5.83 7.52
C GLU A 185 -13.87 5.14 8.78
N GLY A 186 -14.55 3.99 8.63
CA GLY A 186 -15.01 3.19 9.74
C GLY A 186 -13.86 2.64 10.58
N TRP A 187 -12.80 2.13 9.95
CA TRP A 187 -11.61 1.66 10.67
C TRP A 187 -10.97 2.78 11.47
N ARG A 188 -10.91 3.99 10.91
CA ARG A 188 -10.37 5.17 11.59
C ARG A 188 -11.26 5.64 12.75
N LEU A 189 -12.59 5.44 12.67
CA LEU A 189 -13.54 5.76 13.75
C LEU A 189 -13.47 4.77 14.91
N VAL A 190 -13.48 3.48 14.59
CA VAL A 190 -13.38 2.39 15.59
C VAL A 190 -11.98 2.36 16.19
N ASN A 191 -10.94 2.52 15.35
CA ASN A 191 -9.52 2.42 15.68
C ASN A 191 -9.18 1.17 16.52
N PRO A 192 -9.54 -0.04 16.05
CA PRO A 192 -9.48 -1.26 16.86
C PRO A 192 -8.04 -1.65 17.20
N LEU A 193 -7.07 -1.30 16.34
CA LEU A 193 -5.65 -1.58 16.53
C LEU A 193 -4.84 -0.28 16.52
N PRO A 194 -4.82 0.52 17.61
CA PRO A 194 -4.19 1.84 17.61
C PRO A 194 -2.69 1.81 17.25
N ARG A 195 -1.98 0.74 17.66
CA ARG A 195 -0.53 0.57 17.43
C ARG A 195 -0.20 0.02 16.04
N GLN A 196 -1.15 -0.66 15.37
CA GLN A 196 -1.01 -1.22 14.02
C GLN A 196 -2.16 -0.74 13.14
N ASN A 197 -2.48 0.57 13.21
CA ASN A 197 -3.65 1.11 12.53
C ASN A 197 -3.58 0.98 10.99
N TYR A 198 -2.41 0.68 10.43
CA TYR A 198 -2.21 0.35 9.02
C TYR A 198 -2.93 -0.94 8.59
N VAL A 199 -3.27 -1.83 9.53
CA VAL A 199 -3.91 -3.13 9.22
C VAL A 199 -5.23 -2.91 8.48
N GLY A 200 -6.03 -1.93 8.87
CA GLY A 200 -7.27 -1.59 8.16
C GLY A 200 -7.03 -1.17 6.71
N GLY A 201 -5.99 -0.36 6.47
CA GLY A 201 -5.60 0.03 5.12
C GLY A 201 -5.20 -1.17 4.25
N VAL A 202 -4.45 -2.12 4.83
CA VAL A 202 -4.06 -3.37 4.15
C VAL A 202 -5.28 -4.26 3.88
N MET A 203 -6.19 -4.42 4.84
CA MET A 203 -7.41 -5.21 4.67
C MET A 203 -8.35 -4.62 3.62
N VAL A 204 -8.53 -3.29 3.59
CA VAL A 204 -9.33 -2.62 2.56
C VAL A 204 -8.69 -2.73 1.19
N ALA A 205 -7.37 -2.50 1.08
CA ALA A 205 -6.66 -2.70 -0.19
C ALA A 205 -6.81 -4.15 -0.69
N GLN A 206 -6.82 -5.12 0.23
CA GLN A 206 -7.06 -6.52 -0.10
C GLN A 206 -8.52 -6.81 -0.52
N SER A 207 -9.50 -6.17 0.11
CA SER A 207 -10.92 -6.27 -0.29
C SER A 207 -11.14 -5.78 -1.73
N LEU A 208 -10.41 -4.74 -2.15
CA LEU A 208 -10.38 -4.30 -3.56
C LEU A 208 -9.77 -5.33 -4.51
N ARG A 209 -8.81 -6.15 -4.05
CA ARG A 209 -8.28 -7.28 -4.84
C ARG A 209 -9.29 -8.41 -4.96
N VAL A 210 -9.92 -8.79 -3.84
CA VAL A 210 -10.92 -9.87 -3.79
C VAL A 210 -12.14 -9.55 -4.66
N SER A 211 -12.61 -8.29 -4.64
CA SER A 211 -13.68 -7.82 -5.54
C SER A 211 -13.25 -7.67 -7.00
N GLY A 212 -11.98 -7.90 -7.32
CA GLY A 212 -11.44 -7.82 -8.68
C GLY A 212 -11.20 -6.39 -9.18
N ARG A 213 -11.32 -5.36 -8.33
CA ARG A 213 -11.07 -3.96 -8.70
C ARG A 213 -9.59 -3.66 -8.94
N THR A 214 -8.71 -4.31 -8.17
CA THR A 214 -7.24 -4.24 -8.31
C THR A 214 -6.65 -5.64 -8.29
N ARG A 215 -6.57 -6.32 -9.43
CA ARG A 215 -6.11 -7.72 -9.47
C ARG A 215 -4.59 -7.83 -9.34
N SER A 216 -3.87 -6.87 -9.91
CA SER A 216 -2.42 -6.90 -10.11
C SER A 216 -1.66 -5.97 -9.16
N SER A 217 -2.38 -5.16 -8.37
CA SER A 217 -1.79 -4.18 -7.47
C SER A 217 -2.43 -4.19 -6.07
N LEU A 218 -1.62 -3.96 -5.04
CA LEU A 218 -2.11 -3.66 -3.69
C LEU A 218 -2.02 -2.14 -3.49
N LEU A 219 -3.17 -1.47 -3.48
CA LEU A 219 -3.24 0.00 -3.45
C LEU A 219 -2.44 0.58 -2.27
N GLY A 220 -1.69 1.66 -2.55
CA GLY A 220 -0.97 2.43 -1.53
C GLY A 220 -1.84 3.56 -0.98
N LEU A 221 -1.92 3.65 0.34
CA LEU A 221 -2.79 4.58 1.06
C LEU A 221 -2.01 5.50 2.02
N GLU A 222 -0.84 5.08 2.50
CA GLU A 222 -0.06 5.81 3.52
C GLU A 222 0.83 6.89 2.92
N THR A 223 1.46 6.62 1.76
CA THR A 223 2.26 7.60 1.02
C THR A 223 1.49 8.88 0.67
N PRO A 224 0.28 8.81 0.10
CA PRO A 224 -0.54 10.00 -0.16
C PRO A 224 -1.00 10.70 1.13
N ARG A 225 -1.24 9.96 2.23
CA ARG A 225 -1.59 10.54 3.54
C ARG A 225 -0.44 11.37 4.10
N ARG A 226 0.81 10.92 3.99
CA ARG A 226 1.98 11.70 4.43
C ARG A 226 2.16 12.96 3.60
N THR A 227 2.19 12.83 2.28
CA THR A 227 2.74 13.89 1.41
C THR A 227 1.76 15.04 1.19
N HIS A 228 0.46 14.78 1.10
CA HIS A 228 -0.46 15.81 0.60
C HIS A 228 -1.83 15.92 1.27
N LEU A 229 -2.23 15.07 2.22
CA LEU A 229 -3.59 15.13 2.74
C LEU A 229 -3.65 14.64 4.20
N GLN A 230 -3.28 15.51 5.13
CA GLN A 230 -3.78 15.37 6.51
C GLN A 230 -5.31 15.51 6.46
N PRO A 231 -6.07 14.65 7.18
CA PRO A 231 -7.50 14.90 7.35
C PRO A 231 -7.69 16.32 7.93
N PRO A 232 -8.79 17.02 7.61
CA PRO A 232 -9.06 18.34 8.19
C PRO A 232 -8.86 18.28 9.72
N ARG A 233 -7.99 19.13 10.28
CA ARG A 233 -7.75 19.17 11.73
C ARG A 233 -9.09 19.36 12.44
N GLY A 234 -9.39 18.52 13.43
CA GLY A 234 -10.60 18.68 14.25
C GLY A 234 -11.88 18.03 13.71
N PHE A 235 -11.79 17.00 12.87
CA PHE A 235 -12.70 15.84 12.76
C PHE A 235 -14.22 16.02 12.98
N MET A 236 -14.80 17.14 12.52
CA MET A 236 -16.25 17.41 12.53
C MET A 236 -16.79 17.68 11.11
N ALA A 237 -16.12 17.15 10.09
CA ALA A 237 -16.60 17.25 8.73
C ALA A 237 -17.76 16.27 8.49
N PRO A 238 -18.79 16.61 7.69
CA PRO A 238 -19.84 15.68 7.29
C PRO A 238 -19.29 14.40 6.64
N ALA A 239 -20.01 13.28 6.77
CA ALA A 239 -19.57 11.98 6.25
C ALA A 239 -19.13 12.05 4.77
N ILE A 240 -19.89 12.77 3.93
CA ILE A 240 -19.58 12.97 2.51
C ILE A 240 -18.18 13.55 2.31
N VAL A 241 -17.79 14.58 3.07
CA VAL A 241 -16.45 15.20 2.95
C VAL A 241 -15.35 14.20 3.35
N ARG A 242 -15.60 13.36 4.36
CA ARG A 242 -14.65 12.33 4.80
C ARG A 242 -14.51 11.21 3.77
N LEU A 243 -15.61 10.81 3.12
CA LEU A 243 -15.58 9.88 1.99
C LEU A 243 -14.82 10.46 0.80
N THR A 244 -15.05 11.73 0.44
CA THR A 244 -14.31 12.43 -0.61
C THR A 244 -12.81 12.47 -0.32
N TYR A 245 -12.42 12.65 0.95
CA TYR A 245 -11.02 12.56 1.37
C TYR A 245 -10.41 11.20 1.04
N TRP A 246 -11.06 10.09 1.42
CA TRP A 246 -10.54 8.75 1.15
C TRP A 246 -10.49 8.41 -0.34
N LEU A 247 -11.48 8.84 -1.13
CA LEU A 247 -11.44 8.72 -2.59
C LEU A 247 -10.23 9.46 -3.17
N LYS A 248 -9.93 10.67 -2.68
CA LYS A 248 -8.75 11.42 -3.08
C LYS A 248 -7.45 10.73 -2.68
N ILE A 249 -7.38 10.15 -1.48
CA ILE A 249 -6.23 9.35 -1.03
C ILE A 249 -5.98 8.18 -2.00
N MET A 250 -7.02 7.45 -2.36
CA MET A 250 -6.93 6.33 -3.31
C MET A 250 -6.47 6.78 -4.70
N ALA A 251 -7.04 7.87 -5.22
CA ALA A 251 -6.64 8.43 -6.51
C ALA A 251 -5.16 8.85 -6.53
N VAL A 252 -4.71 9.61 -5.53
CA VAL A 252 -3.32 10.08 -5.43
C VAL A 252 -2.35 8.92 -5.20
N GLY A 253 -2.73 7.93 -4.39
CA GLY A 253 -1.95 6.70 -4.20
C GLY A 253 -1.76 5.94 -5.50
N ALA A 254 -2.81 5.83 -6.32
CA ALA A 254 -2.72 5.18 -7.62
C ALA A 254 -1.85 5.97 -8.62
N GLU A 255 -2.00 7.29 -8.64
CA GLU A 255 -1.17 8.19 -9.45
C GLU A 255 0.32 8.12 -9.07
N ALA A 256 0.63 8.05 -7.77
CA ALA A 256 1.99 7.88 -7.26
C ALA A 256 2.59 6.52 -7.67
N GLY A 257 1.80 5.44 -7.57
CA GLY A 257 2.20 4.12 -8.05
C GLY A 257 2.57 4.12 -9.53
N LEU A 258 1.72 4.74 -10.37
CA LEU A 258 1.97 4.91 -11.80
C LEU A 258 3.21 5.77 -12.09
N ALA A 259 3.41 6.84 -11.33
CA ALA A 259 4.59 7.69 -11.47
C ALA A 259 5.88 6.92 -11.17
N GLU A 260 5.87 6.07 -10.14
CA GLU A 260 7.02 5.22 -9.80
C GLU A 260 7.33 4.21 -10.91
N MET A 261 6.32 3.56 -11.50
CA MET A 261 6.55 2.67 -12.64
C MET A 261 7.18 3.40 -13.83
N ARG A 262 6.71 4.63 -14.14
CA ARG A 262 7.29 5.46 -15.21
C ARG A 262 8.74 5.84 -14.90
N ARG A 263 9.05 6.18 -13.65
CA ARG A 263 10.40 6.51 -13.19
C ARG A 263 11.35 5.32 -13.41
N LEU A 264 10.94 4.12 -12.98
CA LEU A 264 11.72 2.90 -13.13
C LEU A 264 11.92 2.50 -14.59
N GLU A 265 10.89 2.63 -15.43
CA GLU A 265 11.00 2.36 -16.86
C GLU A 265 12.02 3.29 -17.53
N LEU A 266 11.95 4.60 -17.23
CA LEU A 266 12.92 5.58 -17.76
C LEU A 266 14.33 5.26 -17.27
N ALA A 267 14.50 4.96 -15.98
CA ALA A 267 15.81 4.62 -15.41
C ALA A 267 16.38 3.35 -16.06
N ARG A 268 15.56 2.31 -16.25
CA ARG A 268 15.91 1.09 -16.99
C ARG A 268 16.41 1.40 -18.40
N GLN A 269 15.67 2.22 -19.16
CA GLN A 269 16.05 2.61 -20.53
C GLN A 269 17.35 3.41 -20.59
N VAL A 270 17.61 4.29 -19.62
CA VAL A 270 18.86 5.05 -19.53
C VAL A 270 20.03 4.10 -19.24
N VAL A 271 19.86 3.18 -18.28
CA VAL A 271 20.91 2.23 -17.90
C VAL A 271 21.20 1.24 -19.04
N LEU A 272 20.18 0.67 -19.69
CA LEU A 272 20.36 -0.24 -20.82
C LEU A 272 21.11 0.41 -21.98
N ARG A 273 20.80 1.68 -22.32
CA ARG A 273 21.56 2.42 -23.35
C ARG A 273 23.04 2.58 -23.00
N ARG A 274 23.37 2.72 -21.71
CA ARG A 274 24.75 2.82 -21.22
C ARG A 274 25.45 1.45 -21.18
N ILE A 275 24.73 0.38 -20.86
CA ILE A 275 25.27 -0.99 -20.81
C ILE A 275 25.44 -1.60 -22.21
N GLY A 276 24.59 -1.27 -23.18
CA GLY A 276 24.65 -1.80 -24.55
C GLY A 276 25.94 -1.50 -25.32
N GLY A 277 26.82 -0.64 -24.79
CA GLY A 277 28.19 -0.42 -25.27
C GLY A 277 29.28 -1.19 -24.50
N ARG A 278 28.93 -2.02 -23.52
CA ARG A 278 29.84 -2.78 -22.65
C ARG A 278 29.92 -4.25 -23.11
N ARG A 279 31.03 -4.92 -22.81
CA ARG A 279 31.40 -6.26 -23.36
C ARG A 279 30.39 -7.35 -22.97
N ALA A 280 30.32 -8.42 -23.78
CA ALA A 280 29.44 -9.58 -23.61
C ALA A 280 29.56 -10.37 -22.28
N HIS A 281 30.56 -10.11 -21.44
CA HIS A 281 30.74 -10.71 -20.11
C HIS A 281 30.44 -9.74 -18.94
N ASP A 282 29.77 -8.63 -19.20
CA ASP A 282 29.45 -7.62 -18.20
C ASP A 282 28.20 -8.01 -17.40
N ARG A 283 28.38 -8.25 -16.09
CA ARG A 283 27.32 -8.49 -15.09
C ARG A 283 26.41 -7.27 -14.84
N SER A 284 26.56 -6.20 -15.62
CA SER A 284 25.76 -4.98 -15.50
C SER A 284 24.26 -5.20 -15.77
N ALA A 285 23.89 -6.13 -16.65
CA ALA A 285 22.48 -6.47 -16.90
C ALA A 285 21.87 -7.16 -15.66
N ASP A 286 22.52 -8.20 -15.13
CA ASP A 286 22.14 -8.86 -13.87
C ASP A 286 22.04 -7.86 -12.70
N LEU A 287 22.97 -6.89 -12.63
CA LEU A 287 22.93 -5.84 -11.61
C LEU A 287 21.75 -4.88 -11.80
N LEU A 288 21.37 -4.56 -13.03
CA LEU A 288 20.18 -3.77 -13.33
C LEU A 288 18.91 -4.52 -12.91
N ASP A 289 18.83 -5.83 -13.15
CA ASP A 289 17.69 -6.64 -12.75
C ASP A 289 17.55 -6.67 -11.23
N LEU A 290 18.66 -6.82 -10.49
CA LEU A 290 18.68 -6.69 -9.03
C LEU A 290 18.21 -5.31 -8.56
N LEU A 291 18.70 -4.25 -9.20
CA LEU A 291 18.32 -2.87 -8.90
C LEU A 291 16.85 -2.61 -9.21
N LEU A 292 16.26 -3.23 -10.22
CA LEU A 292 14.82 -3.14 -10.48
C LEU A 292 14.03 -3.94 -9.46
N ALA A 293 14.51 -5.12 -9.06
CA ALA A 293 13.84 -6.01 -8.11
C ALA A 293 13.83 -5.46 -6.66
N ARG A 294 14.82 -4.65 -6.27
CA ARG A 294 14.94 -4.14 -4.89
C ARG A 294 14.92 -2.61 -4.83
N PRO A 295 14.29 -2.01 -3.80
CA PRO A 295 14.25 -0.55 -3.63
C PRO A 295 15.63 0.06 -3.46
N LEU A 296 16.55 -0.68 -2.84
CA LEU A 296 17.90 -0.25 -2.53
C LEU A 296 18.80 -1.50 -2.50
N VAL A 297 20.02 -1.34 -3.02
CA VAL A 297 21.01 -2.41 -3.17
C VAL A 297 22.32 -1.94 -2.56
N SER A 298 22.87 -2.74 -1.64
CA SER A 298 24.20 -2.52 -1.08
C SER A 298 25.27 -3.29 -1.85
N ALA A 299 26.54 -2.93 -1.65
CA ALA A 299 27.64 -3.65 -2.28
C ALA A 299 27.71 -5.14 -1.89
N PRO A 300 27.52 -5.54 -0.61
CA PRO A 300 27.39 -6.95 -0.24
C PRO A 300 26.24 -7.67 -0.98
N MET A 301 25.06 -7.05 -1.07
CA MET A 301 23.91 -7.65 -1.77
C MET A 301 24.20 -7.88 -3.26
N ALA A 302 24.85 -6.90 -3.91
CA ALA A 302 25.26 -7.04 -5.30
C ALA A 302 26.36 -8.11 -5.47
N ALA A 303 27.32 -8.20 -4.54
CA ALA A 303 28.37 -9.21 -4.58
C ALA A 303 27.81 -10.63 -4.48
N GLU A 304 26.89 -10.84 -3.54
CA GLU A 304 26.18 -12.10 -3.33
C GLU A 304 25.36 -12.48 -4.56
N HIS A 305 24.51 -11.58 -5.05
CA HIS A 305 23.64 -11.85 -6.20
C HIS A 305 24.42 -12.15 -7.50
N LEU A 306 25.53 -11.44 -7.73
CA LEU A 306 26.33 -11.59 -8.94
C LEU A 306 27.37 -12.72 -8.84
N GLY A 307 27.59 -13.28 -7.64
CA GLY A 307 28.66 -14.27 -7.39
C GLY A 307 30.07 -13.70 -7.61
N VAL A 308 30.30 -12.43 -7.24
CA VAL A 308 31.60 -11.74 -7.45
C VAL A 308 32.18 -11.23 -6.14
N ALA A 309 33.49 -10.96 -6.13
CA ALA A 309 34.14 -10.31 -4.99
C ALA A 309 33.54 -8.91 -4.71
N GLY A 310 33.46 -8.53 -3.42
CA GLY A 310 32.82 -7.27 -3.00
C GLY A 310 33.40 -6.00 -3.64
N HIS A 311 34.71 -5.95 -3.90
CA HIS A 311 35.33 -4.82 -4.60
C HIS A 311 34.87 -4.73 -6.07
N SER A 312 34.61 -5.86 -6.73
CA SER A 312 34.11 -5.92 -8.10
C SER A 312 32.68 -5.42 -8.17
N ALA A 313 31.82 -5.83 -7.22
CA ALA A 313 30.45 -5.33 -7.10
C ALA A 313 30.42 -3.81 -6.87
N ARG A 314 31.25 -3.28 -5.97
CA ARG A 314 31.39 -1.82 -5.73
C ARG A 314 31.79 -1.07 -6.99
N ARG A 315 32.74 -1.62 -7.76
CA ARG A 315 33.19 -1.02 -9.02
C ARG A 315 32.07 -1.02 -10.05
N LEU A 316 31.29 -2.10 -10.17
CA LEU A 316 30.14 -2.17 -11.06
C LEU A 316 29.06 -1.14 -10.69
N LEU A 317 28.67 -1.07 -9.42
CA LEU A 317 27.72 -0.08 -8.90
C LEU A 317 28.21 1.35 -9.19
N SER A 318 29.47 1.65 -8.91
CA SER A 318 30.05 2.97 -9.19
C SER A 318 30.12 3.28 -10.70
N SER A 319 30.33 2.26 -11.54
CA SER A 319 30.37 2.40 -12.99
C SER A 319 29.00 2.75 -13.61
N MET A 320 27.90 2.52 -12.89
CA MET A 320 26.57 2.91 -13.37
C MET A 320 26.34 4.42 -13.32
N GLY A 321 27.25 5.18 -12.69
CA GLY A 321 27.29 6.65 -12.75
C GLY A 321 26.02 7.31 -12.22
N ALA A 322 25.63 8.45 -12.83
CA ALA A 322 24.50 9.28 -12.39
C ALA A 322 23.12 8.59 -12.45
N SER A 323 23.03 7.37 -12.96
CA SER A 323 21.79 6.58 -12.95
C SER A 323 21.53 5.93 -11.61
N LEU A 324 22.53 5.85 -10.72
CA LEU A 324 22.37 5.41 -9.35
C LEU A 324 22.60 6.58 -8.41
N MET A 325 21.69 6.74 -7.46
CA MET A 325 21.88 7.64 -6.34
C MET A 325 22.37 6.83 -5.15
N GLU A 326 23.53 7.22 -4.61
CA GLU A 326 23.95 6.74 -3.30
C GLU A 326 23.09 7.41 -2.23
N VAL A 327 22.41 6.60 -1.42
CA VAL A 327 21.42 7.07 -0.45
C VAL A 327 22.00 7.12 0.95
N SER A 328 22.92 6.22 1.26
CA SER A 328 23.55 6.15 2.58
C SER A 328 24.77 7.07 2.67
N GLY A 329 24.74 8.06 3.55
CA GLY A 329 25.93 8.81 3.97
C GLY A 329 26.83 8.07 4.98
N ARG A 330 26.62 6.75 5.18
CA ARG A 330 27.28 5.95 6.23
C ARG A 330 28.35 5.04 5.60
N SER A 331 29.59 5.12 6.11
CA SER A 331 30.80 4.50 5.53
C SER A 331 30.74 2.97 5.33
N ARG A 332 30.03 2.24 6.19
CA ARG A 332 30.09 0.77 6.21
C ARG A 332 29.11 0.05 5.28
N TYR A 333 27.95 0.66 5.00
CA TYR A 333 26.91 0.08 4.16
C TYR A 333 26.45 1.08 3.10
N ARG A 334 27.38 1.43 2.20
CA ARG A 334 27.05 2.19 0.99
C ARG A 334 25.96 1.44 0.23
N ALA A 335 24.89 2.15 -0.07
CA ALA A 335 23.74 1.60 -0.76
C ALA A 335 23.21 2.57 -1.82
N TRP A 336 22.73 1.99 -2.90
CA TRP A 336 22.33 2.68 -4.10
C TRP A 336 20.86 2.41 -4.40
N ARG A 337 20.17 3.44 -4.89
CA ARG A 337 18.86 3.32 -5.52
C ARG A 337 18.97 3.69 -6.99
N LEU A 338 18.16 3.01 -7.79
CA LEU A 338 17.86 3.40 -9.16
C LEU A 338 16.88 4.59 -9.16
#